data_AF-A0A930ST74-F1
#
_entry.id   AF-A0A930ST74-F1
#
_cell.length_a   1.000
_cell.length_b   1.000
_cell.length_c   1.000
_cell.angle_alpha   90.00
_cell.angle_beta   90.00
_cell.angle_gamma   90.00
#
_symmetry.space_group_name_H-M   'P 1'
#
loop_
_entity.id
_entity.type
_entity.pdbx_description
1 polymer ?
#
loop_
_entity_poly.entity_id
_entity_poly.type
_entity_poly.pdbx_seq_one_letter_code
_entity_poly.pdbx_strand_id
1 'polypeptide(L)'
;MTDSPEDSVFVTKLTASRQNGVANDRDRHSKMEGFEDGSMAWDEVWNDHEAIAVQALCPGGRGRVKYGGSYWFARCYQDVVLNKGARLRVVDRQGLTLIVEPWQ
;
A
#
# COMPACT_ATOMS: atom_id res chain seq x y z
N MET A 1 42.95 9.77 -4.73
CA MET A 1 42.41 10.59 -3.61
C MET A 1 42.03 11.90 -4.26
N THR A 2 40.79 12.23 -4.58
CA THR A 2 39.47 12.10 -3.94
C THR A 2 38.40 12.21 -5.05
N ASP A 3 37.41 11.31 -5.10
CA ASP A 3 35.97 11.58 -4.83
C ASP A 3 35.23 12.22 -6.03
N SER A 4 34.49 11.46 -6.85
CA SER A 4 33.05 11.06 -6.78
C SER A 4 32.13 11.97 -7.62
N PRO A 5 30.99 11.44 -8.12
CA PRO A 5 30.29 11.97 -9.29
C PRO A 5 28.87 12.48 -8.96
N GLU A 6 28.53 13.69 -9.38
CA GLU A 6 27.14 14.18 -9.43
C GLU A 6 27.02 15.34 -10.42
N ASP A 7 26.18 15.20 -11.46
CA ASP A 7 24.86 15.84 -11.43
C ASP A 7 24.10 15.74 -12.78
N SER A 8 22.90 15.16 -12.67
CA SER A 8 21.65 15.68 -13.24
C SER A 8 21.53 15.88 -14.77
N VAL A 9 21.15 14.81 -15.47
CA VAL A 9 20.45 14.92 -16.77
C VAL A 9 18.97 14.64 -16.57
N PHE A 10 18.17 15.69 -16.48
CA PHE A 10 16.72 15.63 -16.68
C PHE A 10 16.32 16.72 -17.68
N VAL A 11 16.01 16.34 -18.91
CA VAL A 11 15.11 17.13 -19.77
C VAL A 11 14.19 16.18 -20.52
N THR A 12 12.95 16.16 -20.04
CA THR A 12 11.77 15.49 -20.58
C THR A 12 11.49 15.94 -22.01
N LYS A 13 11.46 14.99 -22.96
CA LYS A 13 10.86 15.20 -24.28
C LYS A 13 9.55 14.43 -24.35
N LEU A 14 8.43 15.12 -24.33
CA LEU A 14 7.14 14.60 -24.83
C LEU A 14 6.37 15.77 -25.45
N THR A 15 6.36 15.79 -26.79
CA THR A 15 5.65 16.77 -27.61
C THR A 15 4.31 16.20 -28.09
N ALA A 16 3.27 17.02 -27.92
CA ALA A 16 2.08 17.22 -28.76
C ALA A 16 1.12 16.03 -29.07
N SER A 17 -0.16 16.21 -28.71
CA SER A 17 -1.19 16.56 -29.72
C SER A 17 -2.56 16.82 -29.08
N ARG A 18 -3.10 18.03 -29.35
CA ARG A 18 -4.50 18.44 -29.14
C ARG A 18 -5.36 17.89 -30.27
N GLN A 19 -6.57 17.41 -29.96
CA GLN A 19 -7.68 17.32 -30.92
C GLN A 19 -8.99 17.68 -30.19
N ASN A 20 -9.69 18.69 -30.69
CA ASN A 20 -10.96 19.23 -30.20
C ASN A 20 -12.15 18.64 -30.97
N GLY A 21 -13.33 18.61 -30.32
CA GLY A 21 -14.66 18.55 -30.96
C GLY A 21 -15.42 17.24 -30.71
N VAL A 22 -16.76 17.16 -30.59
CA VAL A 22 -17.88 18.13 -30.59
C VAL A 22 -19.06 17.42 -29.86
N ALA A 23 -20.03 18.19 -29.38
CA ALA A 23 -21.08 17.79 -28.44
C ALA A 23 -22.26 16.95 -28.98
N ASN A 24 -22.92 16.30 -28.00
CA ASN A 24 -24.31 15.81 -27.88
C ASN A 24 -24.80 14.68 -28.80
N ASP A 25 -25.04 13.52 -28.17
CA ASP A 25 -26.14 12.64 -28.56
C ASP A 25 -26.93 12.21 -27.32
N ARG A 26 -28.25 12.19 -27.50
CA ARG A 26 -29.30 12.13 -26.48
C ARG A 26 -29.64 10.69 -26.11
N ASP A 27 -30.19 10.53 -24.91
CA ASP A 27 -31.16 9.50 -24.53
C ASP A 27 -30.77 8.02 -24.75
N ARG A 28 -30.25 7.39 -23.69
CA ARG A 28 -30.78 6.09 -23.22
C ARG A 28 -30.73 6.01 -21.71
N HIS A 29 -31.80 6.48 -21.07
CA HIS A 29 -32.23 5.93 -19.79
C HIS A 29 -32.36 4.42 -19.92
N SER A 30 -31.58 3.67 -19.14
CA SER A 30 -31.89 2.28 -18.81
C SER A 30 -31.55 2.05 -17.33
N LYS A 31 -32.53 2.40 -16.50
CA LYS A 31 -33.01 1.61 -15.37
C LYS A 31 -31.95 0.79 -14.62
N MET A 32 -31.32 1.40 -13.62
CA MET A 32 -30.82 0.65 -12.46
C MET A 32 -31.88 0.75 -11.37
N GLU A 33 -32.76 -0.24 -11.32
CA GLU A 33 -33.65 -0.47 -10.19
C GLU A 33 -33.36 -1.84 -9.59
N GLY A 34 -33.16 -1.85 -8.27
CA GLY A 34 -32.96 -3.03 -7.42
C GLY A 34 -31.49 -3.42 -7.31
N PHE A 35 -30.90 -3.58 -6.13
CA PHE A 35 -31.50 -4.25 -4.98
C PHE A 35 -30.83 -3.79 -3.68
N GLU A 36 -31.67 -3.52 -2.69
CA GLU A 36 -31.31 -3.11 -1.35
C GLU A 36 -30.72 -4.32 -0.59
N ASP A 37 -29.40 -4.50 -0.66
CA ASP A 37 -28.66 -5.06 0.46
C ASP A 37 -27.47 -4.14 0.74
N GLY A 38 -27.36 -3.65 1.97
CA GLY A 38 -26.29 -2.76 2.41
C GLY A 38 -24.95 -3.50 2.48
N SER A 39 -24.43 -3.95 1.34
CA SER A 39 -23.24 -4.77 1.19
C SER A 39 -22.26 -4.12 0.23
N MET A 40 -22.12 -2.79 0.29
CA MET A 40 -20.86 -2.17 -0.15
C MET A 40 -19.79 -2.61 0.85
N ALA A 41 -19.10 -3.71 0.51
CA ALA A 41 -17.97 -4.25 1.24
C ALA A 41 -16.82 -3.22 1.33
N TRP A 42 -16.96 -2.23 2.21
CA TRP A 42 -15.88 -1.39 2.70
C TRP A 42 -15.77 -1.44 4.22
N ASP A 43 -16.40 -2.42 4.88
CA ASP A 43 -16.06 -2.80 6.27
C ASP A 43 -14.67 -3.47 6.34
N GLU A 44 -13.74 -3.12 5.46
CA GLU A 44 -12.34 -3.05 5.87
C GLU A 44 -12.23 -1.86 6.82
N VAL A 45 -12.79 -2.02 8.02
CA VAL A 45 -12.37 -1.28 9.20
C VAL A 45 -10.91 -1.64 9.36
N TRP A 46 -10.04 -0.91 8.66
CA TRP A 46 -8.61 -1.08 8.79
C TRP A 46 -8.32 -0.72 10.22
N ASN A 47 -8.06 -1.73 11.03
CA ASN A 47 -7.62 -1.49 12.38
C ASN A 47 -6.28 -0.79 12.24
N ASP A 48 -6.13 0.42 12.79
CA ASP A 48 -4.91 1.24 12.69
C ASP A 48 -3.69 0.55 13.30
N HIS A 49 -3.83 -0.68 13.79
CA HIS A 49 -2.79 -1.52 14.33
C HIS A 49 -2.58 -2.82 13.53
N GLU A 50 -3.23 -3.03 12.38
CA GLU A 50 -3.06 -4.24 11.59
C GLU A 50 -2.05 -4.05 10.44
N ALA A 51 -1.10 -4.97 10.34
CA ALA A 51 -0.17 -5.07 9.23
C ALA A 51 -0.12 -6.50 8.67
N ILE A 52 0.23 -6.62 7.39
CA ILE A 52 0.42 -7.92 6.72
C ILE A 52 1.89 -8.11 6.37
N ALA A 53 2.47 -9.24 6.73
CA ALA A 53 3.81 -9.63 6.29
C ALA A 53 3.86 -9.78 4.75
N VAL A 54 4.66 -8.97 4.07
CA VAL A 54 4.86 -9.07 2.62
C VAL A 54 6.00 -10.03 2.28
N GLN A 55 6.91 -10.22 3.25
CA GLN A 55 8.01 -11.16 3.22
C GLN A 55 8.09 -11.89 4.56
N ALA A 56 8.77 -13.04 4.58
CA ALA A 56 9.02 -13.73 5.84
C ALA A 56 9.88 -12.85 6.76
N LEU A 57 9.45 -12.66 8.01
CA LEU A 57 10.28 -12.04 9.03
C LEU A 57 10.92 -13.15 9.85
N CYS A 58 12.24 -13.26 9.75
CA CYS A 58 13.02 -14.12 10.62
C CYS A 58 13.14 -13.48 12.02
N PRO A 59 13.24 -14.30 13.08
CA PRO A 59 13.48 -13.84 14.43
C PRO A 59 14.60 -12.82 14.55
N GLY A 60 14.34 -11.71 15.25
CA GLY A 60 15.32 -10.64 15.48
C GLY A 60 15.71 -9.82 14.23
N GLY A 61 15.30 -10.27 13.04
CA GLY A 61 15.56 -9.66 11.75
C GLY A 61 14.59 -8.54 11.40
N ARG A 62 14.93 -7.79 10.34
CA ARG A 62 14.03 -6.82 9.71
C ARG A 62 13.35 -7.48 8.52
N GLY A 63 12.04 -7.29 8.39
CA GLY A 63 11.27 -7.68 7.22
C GLY A 63 10.43 -6.54 6.66
N ARG A 64 9.54 -6.89 5.73
CA ARG A 64 8.66 -5.94 5.03
C ARG A 64 7.20 -6.28 5.33
N VAL A 65 6.44 -5.26 5.68
CA VAL A 65 4.99 -5.38 5.94
C VAL A 65 4.20 -4.35 5.12
N LYS A 66 2.92 -4.63 4.88
CA LYS A 66 1.95 -3.68 4.37
C LYS A 66 1.12 -3.18 5.55
N TYR A 67 1.11 -1.88 5.77
CA TYR A 67 0.43 -1.22 6.88
C TYR A 67 -0.17 0.09 6.37
N GLY A 68 -1.48 0.30 6.58
CA GLY A 68 -2.22 1.48 6.08
C GLY A 68 -2.02 1.72 4.58
N GLY A 69 -2.04 0.65 3.77
CA GLY A 69 -1.85 0.72 2.32
C GLY A 69 -0.40 0.93 1.84
N SER A 70 0.55 1.22 2.72
CA SER A 70 1.97 1.47 2.38
C SER A 70 2.90 0.34 2.81
N TYR A 71 4.09 0.27 2.22
CA TYR A 71 5.11 -0.73 2.55
C TYR A 71 6.12 -0.19 3.57
N TRP A 72 6.25 -0.88 4.70
CA TRP A 72 7.11 -0.48 5.81
C TRP A 72 8.16 -1.53 6.13
N PHE A 73 9.30 -1.08 6.68
CA PHE A 73 10.19 -1.99 7.40
C PHE A 73 9.51 -2.39 8.71
N ALA A 74 9.67 -3.65 9.11
CA ALA A 74 9.16 -4.12 10.38
C ALA A 74 10.16 -5.02 11.09
N ARG A 75 10.06 -5.04 12.43
CA ARG A 75 10.84 -5.91 13.30
C ARG A 75 9.91 -6.61 14.27
N CYS A 76 10.06 -7.92 14.37
CA CYS A 76 9.43 -8.72 15.42
C CYS A 76 10.48 -9.00 16.50
N TYR A 77 10.18 -8.68 17.76
CA TYR A 77 11.07 -8.99 18.88
C TYR A 77 10.89 -10.41 19.41
N GLN A 78 9.79 -11.07 19.05
CA GLN A 78 9.55 -12.45 19.41
C GLN A 78 10.42 -13.37 18.53
N ASP A 79 10.85 -14.49 19.12
CA ASP A 79 11.64 -15.51 18.43
C ASP A 79 10.74 -16.40 17.56
N VAL A 80 9.99 -15.78 16.64
CA VAL A 80 8.99 -16.42 15.79
C VAL A 80 9.24 -16.05 14.32
N VAL A 81 9.20 -17.06 13.45
CA VAL A 81 9.19 -16.84 12.01
C VAL A 81 7.79 -16.45 11.58
N LEU A 82 7.63 -15.21 11.09
CA LEU A 82 6.38 -14.73 10.53
C LEU A 82 6.40 -14.95 9.02
N ASN A 83 5.56 -15.83 8.52
CA ASN A 83 5.51 -16.12 7.08
C ASN A 83 4.89 -14.96 6.30
N LYS A 84 5.21 -14.89 5.01
CA LYS A 84 4.50 -13.99 4.08
C LYS A 84 2.99 -14.25 4.15
N GLY A 85 2.21 -13.18 4.21
CA GLY A 85 0.76 -13.20 4.36
C GLY A 85 0.28 -13.24 5.81
N ALA A 86 1.18 -13.44 6.79
CA ALA A 86 0.80 -13.42 8.20
C ALA A 86 0.23 -12.04 8.60
N ARG A 87 -0.87 -12.07 9.35
CA ARG A 87 -1.45 -10.89 10.01
C ARG A 87 -0.62 -10.58 11.26
N LEU A 88 -0.31 -9.31 11.43
CA LEU A 88 0.56 -8.81 12.47
C LEU A 88 -0.09 -7.61 13.15
N ARG A 89 0.17 -7.45 14.43
CA ARG A 89 -0.22 -6.28 15.19
C ARG A 89 0.94 -5.31 15.29
N VAL A 90 0.76 -4.08 14.84
CA VAL A 90 1.71 -2.98 15.05
C VAL A 90 1.55 -2.48 16.48
N VAL A 91 2.62 -2.62 17.27
CA VAL A 91 2.65 -2.21 18.68
C VAL A 91 3.38 -0.89 18.89
N ASP A 92 4.33 -0.55 18.01
CA ASP A 92 5.08 0.69 18.11
C ASP A 92 5.71 1.06 16.74
N ARG A 93 6.23 2.28 16.61
CA ARG A 93 6.98 2.76 15.45
C ARG A 93 8.28 3.43 15.89
N GLN A 94 9.40 2.84 15.48
CA GLN A 94 10.74 3.38 15.67
C GLN A 94 11.27 3.98 14.36
N GLY A 95 11.00 5.28 14.16
CA GLY A 95 11.39 6.01 12.95
C GLY A 95 10.70 5.49 11.69
N LEU A 96 11.44 4.75 10.86
CA LEU A 96 10.93 4.11 9.63
C LEU A 96 10.68 2.60 9.79
N THR A 97 10.86 2.07 11.00
CA THR A 97 10.65 0.64 11.32
C THR A 97 9.44 0.49 12.23
N LEU A 98 8.48 -0.34 11.83
CA LEU A 98 7.35 -0.75 12.66
C LEU A 98 7.78 -1.89 13.60
N ILE A 99 7.40 -1.79 14.85
CA ILE A 99 7.50 -2.90 15.80
C ILE A 99 6.20 -3.67 15.72
N VAL A 100 6.30 -4.96 15.44
CA VAL A 100 5.16 -5.83 15.19
C VAL A 100 5.21 -7.10 16.04
N GLU A 101 4.04 -7.60 16.37
CA GLU A 101 3.82 -8.87 17.06
C GLU A 101 2.90 -9.76 16.20
N PRO A 102 2.96 -11.10 16.34
CA PRO A 102 2.00 -11.99 15.71
C PRO A 102 0.57 -11.67 16.16
N TRP A 103 -0.38 -11.77 15.24
CA TRP A 103 -1.79 -11.73 15.60
C TRP A 103 -2.15 -13.00 16.39
N GLN A 104 -2.59 -12.84 17.65
CA GLN A 104 -3.06 -13.95 18.48
C GLN A 104 -4.45 -14.42 18.07
#